data_AF-A0A2A5W8L9-F1
#
_entry.id   AF-A0A2A5W8L9-F1
#
_cell.length_a   1.000
_cell.length_b   1.000
_cell.length_c   1.000
_cell.angle_alpha   90.00
_cell.angle_beta   90.00
_cell.angle_gamma   90.00
#
_symmetry.space_group_name_H-M   'P 1'
#
loop_
_entity.id
_entity.type
_entity.pdbx_description
1 polymer ?
#
loop_
_entity_poly.entity_id
_entity_poly.type
_entity_poly.pdbx_seq_one_letter_code
_entity_poly.pdbx_strand_id
1 'polypeptide(L)' 'MFRLDDVAKMLGGTLTGGDAEITSVSTDTRTLKPGALFVALDGERFEGSDFLADAERLGAAAVLTR' A
#
# COMPACT_ATOMS: atom_id res chain seq x y z
N MET A 1 -13.71 -9.19 2.36
CA MET A 1 -12.24 -9.07 2.36
C MET A 1 -11.83 -8.67 0.96
N PHE A 2 -10.98 -7.65 0.80
CA PHE A 2 -10.63 -7.10 -0.52
C PHE A 2 -9.33 -7.70 -1.04
N ARG A 3 -9.27 -7.98 -2.35
CA ARG A 3 -8.07 -8.46 -3.03
C ARG A 3 -7.35 -7.29 -3.70
N LEU A 4 -6.03 -7.39 -3.81
CA LEU A 4 -5.22 -6.37 -4.46
C LEU A 4 -5.61 -6.20 -5.94
N ASP A 5 -5.95 -7.29 -6.62
CA ASP A 5 -6.47 -7.26 -8.00
C ASP A 5 -7.79 -6.46 -8.12
N ASP A 6 -8.70 -6.59 -7.15
CA ASP A 6 -9.94 -5.81 -7.13
C ASP A 6 -9.66 -4.32 -6.95
N VAL A 7 -8.74 -3.98 -6.04
CA VAL A 7 -8.30 -2.59 -5.81
C VAL A 7 -7.69 -2.00 -7.06
N ALA A 8 -6.81 -2.73 -7.75
CA ALA A 8 -6.20 -2.28 -9.00
C ALA A 8 -7.26 -1.98 -10.06
N LYS A 9 -8.25 -2.88 -10.25
CA LYS A 9 -9.35 -2.67 -11.20
C LYS A 9 -10.22 -1.47 -10.85
N MET A 10 -10.56 -1.29 -9.57
CA MET A 10 -11.38 -0.18 -9.10
C MET A 10 -10.71 1.19 -9.32
N LEU A 11 -9.38 1.24 -9.18
CA LEU A 11 -8.59 2.45 -9.36
C LEU A 11 -8.14 2.67 -10.80
N GLY A 12 -8.36 1.71 -11.71
CA GLY A 12 -7.77 1.71 -13.05
C GLY A 12 -6.25 1.60 -13.03
N GLY A 13 -5.69 1.05 -11.95
CA GLY A 13 -4.26 0.85 -11.77
C GLY A 13 -3.75 -0.46 -12.39
N THR A 14 -2.43 -0.64 -12.36
CA THR A 14 -1.78 -1.88 -12.81
C THR A 14 -1.28 -2.67 -11.61
N LEU A 15 -1.73 -3.92 -11.48
CA LEU A 15 -1.20 -4.85 -10.50
C LEU A 15 0.22 -5.27 -10.89
N THR A 16 1.16 -5.10 -9.97
CA THR A 16 2.55 -5.57 -10.13
C THR A 16 2.86 -6.56 -9.00
N GLY A 17 3.38 -7.74 -9.35
CA GLY A 17 3.62 -8.82 -8.38
C GLY A 17 2.42 -9.77 -8.22
N GLY A 18 2.32 -10.41 -7.05
CA GLY A 18 1.25 -11.35 -6.73
C GLY A 18 0.01 -10.66 -6.17
N ASP A 19 -1.15 -11.27 -6.39
CA ASP A 19 -2.39 -10.86 -5.70
C ASP A 19 -2.26 -11.14 -4.19
N ALA A 20 -2.81 -10.24 -3.38
CA ALA A 20 -2.73 -10.29 -1.93
C ALA A 20 -4.05 -9.89 -1.29
N GLU A 21 -4.32 -10.45 -0.12
CA GLU A 21 -5.47 -10.07 0.68
C GLU A 21 -5.18 -8.80 1.48
N ILE A 22 -6.06 -7.81 1.36
CA ILE A 22 -5.95 -6.52 2.04
C ILE A 22 -6.89 -6.50 3.24
N THR A 23 -6.32 -6.36 4.44
CA THR A 23 -7.05 -6.36 5.71
C THR A 23 -7.42 -4.95 6.17
N SER A 24 -6.66 -3.94 5.74
CA SER A 24 -6.85 -2.53 6.08
C SER A 24 -6.10 -1.62 5.10
N VAL A 25 -6.29 -0.31 5.20
CA VAL A 25 -5.56 0.69 4.41
C VAL A 25 -4.86 1.66 5.36
N SER A 26 -3.62 2.04 5.05
CA SER A 26 -2.89 3.07 5.79
C SER A 26 -2.11 3.98 4.83
N THR A 27 -2.06 5.28 5.13
CA THR A 27 -1.18 6.25 4.45
C THR A 27 0.03 6.63 5.32
N ASP A 28 0.17 6.03 6.50
CA ASP A 28 1.19 6.39 7.49
C ASP A 28 1.81 5.11 8.10
N THR A 29 3.09 4.88 7.82
CA THR A 29 3.83 3.72 8.33
C THR A 29 3.87 3.66 9.84
N ARG A 30 3.76 4.80 10.55
CA ARG A 30 3.76 4.84 12.04
C ARG A 30 2.54 4.16 12.65
N THR A 31 1.47 3.98 11.88
CA THR A 31 0.22 3.35 12.32
C THR A 31 -0.14 2.11 11.49
N LEU A 32 0.76 1.70 10.59
CA LEU A 32 0.54 0.58 9.69
C LEU A 32 0.42 -0.74 10.45
N LYS A 33 -0.52 -1.58 10.02
CA LYS A 33 -0.75 -2.91 10.56
C LYS A 33 -0.36 -3.98 9.54
N PRO A 34 0.10 -5.16 9.97
CA PRO A 34 0.33 -6.27 9.07
C PRO A 34 -0.92 -6.60 8.23
N GLY A 35 -0.73 -6.84 6.94
CA GLY A 35 -1.80 -7.07 5.97
C GLY A 35 -2.44 -5.80 5.37
N ALA A 36 -1.97 -4.62 5.74
CA ALA A 36 -2.49 -3.36 5.20
C ALA A 36 -2.00 -3.09 3.77
N LEU A 37 -2.82 -2.41 2.98
CA LEU A 37 -2.38 -1.67 1.80
C LEU A 37 -1.79 -0.32 2.26
N PHE A 38 -0.51 -0.11 2.00
CA PHE A 38 0.14 1.19 2.23
C PHE A 38 -0.06 2.09 1.02
N VAL A 39 -0.62 3.29 1.21
CA VAL A 39 -0.78 4.28 0.15
C VAL A 39 0.34 5.31 0.27
N ALA A 40 1.30 5.24 -0.64
CA ALA A 40 2.43 6.14 -0.73
C ALA A 40 1.99 7.47 -1.36
N LEU A 41 1.63 8.44 -0.51
CA LEU A 41 1.25 9.79 -0.93
C LEU A 41 2.46 10.72 -0.91
N ASP A 42 2.68 11.44 -2.01
CA ASP A 42 3.65 12.52 -2.08
C ASP A 42 3.08 13.78 -1.41
N GLY A 43 3.75 14.27 -0.37
CA GLY A 43 3.41 15.50 0.34
C GLY A 43 4.43 16.60 0.11
N GLU A 44 4.17 17.80 0.63
CA GLU A 44 5.09 18.94 0.49
C GLU A 44 6.47 18.73 1.16
N ARG A 45 6.56 17.79 2.11
CA ARG A 45 7.74 17.56 2.95
C ARG A 45 8.40 16.19 2.75
N PHE A 46 7.68 15.22 2.21
CA PHE A 46 8.11 13.83 2.12
C PHE A 46 7.50 13.19 0.87
N GLU A 47 8.25 12.30 0.23
CA GLU A 47 7.72 11.47 -0.84
C GLU A 47 7.25 10.14 -0.24
N GLY A 48 6.09 9.63 -0.68
CA GLY A 48 5.54 8.39 -0.12
C GLY A 48 6.45 7.18 -0.37
N SER A 49 7.25 7.26 -1.43
CA SER A 49 8.29 6.30 -1.83
C SER A 49 9.40 6.13 -0.79
N ASP A 50 9.66 7.14 0.05
CA ASP A 50 10.67 7.08 1.10
C ASP A 50 10.35 6.00 2.16
N PHE A 51 9.08 5.62 2.28
CA PHE A 51 8.58 4.74 3.33
C PHE A 51 8.28 3.31 2.87
N LEU A 52 8.63 2.94 1.62
CA LEU A 52 8.35 1.60 1.08
C LEU A 52 9.04 0.50 1.89
N ALA A 53 10.31 0.69 2.23
CA ALA A 53 11.08 -0.27 3.03
C ALA A 53 10.49 -0.45 4.45
N ASP A 54 9.98 0.64 5.04
CA ASP A 54 9.31 0.57 6.33
C ASP A 54 7.96 -0.13 6.23
N ALA A 55 7.17 0.14 5.19
CA ALA A 55 5.89 -0.52 4.95
C ALA A 55 6.07 -2.04 4.78
N GLU A 56 7.07 -2.47 4.00
CA GLU A 56 7.42 -3.88 3.85
C GLU A 56 7.83 -4.51 5.20
N ARG A 57 8.74 -3.87 5.93
CA ARG A 57 9.21 -4.34 7.24
C ARG A 57 8.09 -4.46 8.27
N LEU A 58 7.10 -3.58 8.21
CA LEU A 58 5.91 -3.60 9.08
C LEU A 58 4.83 -4.58 8.63
N GLY A 59 5.04 -5.27 7.50
CA GLY A 59 4.16 -6.33 7.02
C GLY A 59 2.99 -5.82 6.17
N ALA A 60 3.15 -4.70 5.45
CA ALA A 60 2.17 -4.31 4.45
C ALA A 60 1.96 -5.45 3.43
N ALA A 61 0.70 -5.73 3.08
CA ALA A 61 0.38 -6.70 2.05
C ALA A 61 0.72 -6.19 0.65
N ALA A 62 0.64 -4.87 0.46
CA ALA A 62 0.89 -4.21 -0.81
C ALA A 62 1.15 -2.71 -0.61
N VAL A 63 1.66 -2.07 -1.66
CA VAL A 63 1.84 -0.62 -1.74
C VAL A 63 1.10 -0.08 -2.96
N LEU A 64 0.36 1.02 -2.79
CA LEU A 64 -0.18 1.83 -3.87
C LEU A 64 0.71 3.07 -4.05
N THR A 65 1.28 3.23 -5.24
CA THR A 65 2.03 4.41 -5.68
C THR A 65 1.36 5.04 -6.91
N ARG A 66 1.73 6.28 -7.27
CA ARG A 66 1.31 6.92 -8.53
C ARG A 66 2.20 6.53 -9.71
#